data_AF-A0A399YTQ4-F1
#
_entry.id   AF-A0A399YTQ4-F1
#
_cell.length_a   1.000
_cell.length_b   1.000
_cell.length_c   1.000
_cell.angle_alpha   90.00
_cell.angle_beta   90.00
_cell.angle_gamma   90.00
#
_symmetry.space_group_name_H-M   'P 1'
#
loop_
_entity.id
_entity.type
_entity.pdbx_description
1 polymer ?
#
loop_
_entity_poly.entity_id
_entity_poly.type
_entity_poly.pdbx_seq_one_letter_code
_entity_poly.pdbx_strand_id
1 'polypeptide(L)'
;MPTTLIACVGGGSNAIGLFDAFRDEDVEMVGVEAGGQGIASGKHAARFAERGVGVLHGTYTYLLQDDDGQVRETHSISAGLDYPAVGPEHAHFFETERAHPSRVGIRARGRRSFETRAENETR
;
A
#
# COMPACT_ATOMS: atom_id res chain seq x y z
N MET A 1 3.38 -10.57 -22.47
CA MET A 1 3.00 -9.51 -21.53
C MET A 1 3.37 -9.97 -20.12
N PRO A 2 3.66 -9.07 -19.17
CA PRO A 2 3.91 -9.47 -17.79
C PRO A 2 2.67 -10.19 -17.22
N THR A 3 2.89 -11.13 -16.30
CA THR A 3 1.77 -11.80 -15.59
C THR A 3 1.42 -11.07 -14.30
N THR A 4 2.39 -10.37 -13.70
CA THR A 4 2.23 -9.66 -12.43
C THR A 4 3.05 -8.37 -12.43
N LEU A 5 2.45 -7.28 -11.95
CA LEU A 5 3.07 -5.98 -11.67
C LEU A 5 3.17 -5.82 -10.16
N ILE A 6 4.31 -5.33 -9.67
CA ILE A 6 4.52 -5.12 -8.22
C ILE A 6 5.10 -3.72 -8.01
N ALA A 7 4.46 -2.93 -7.15
CA ALA A 7 4.93 -1.60 -6.80
C ALA A 7 4.72 -1.32 -5.31
N CYS A 8 5.62 -0.54 -4.70
CA CYS A 8 5.44 -0.09 -3.31
C CYS A 8 4.40 1.04 -3.23
N VAL A 9 3.66 1.10 -2.12
CA VAL A 9 2.55 2.05 -1.93
C VAL A 9 2.76 2.84 -0.63
N GLY A 10 3.38 4.01 -0.76
CA GLY A 10 3.32 5.10 0.22
C GLY A 10 2.05 5.92 -0.05
N GLY A 11 2.21 7.13 -0.58
CA GLY A 11 1.09 7.88 -1.17
C GLY A 11 0.51 7.23 -2.44
N GLY A 12 1.34 6.49 -3.19
CA GLY A 12 0.90 5.60 -4.28
C GLY A 12 1.14 6.09 -5.72
N SER A 13 1.86 7.19 -5.94
CA SER A 13 2.06 7.79 -7.28
C SER A 13 2.81 6.89 -8.28
N ASN A 14 3.82 6.15 -7.84
CA ASN A 14 4.54 5.20 -8.70
C ASN A 14 3.67 3.99 -9.09
N ALA A 15 2.93 3.46 -8.11
CA ALA A 15 2.10 2.28 -8.26
C ALA A 15 0.92 2.58 -9.17
N ILE A 16 0.26 3.73 -8.99
CA ILE A 16 -0.86 4.10 -9.86
C ILE A 16 -0.43 4.30 -11.31
N GLY A 17 0.71 4.96 -11.54
CA GLY A 17 1.22 5.16 -12.89
C GLY A 17 1.55 3.83 -13.60
N LEU A 18 2.06 2.85 -12.85
CA LEU A 18 2.29 1.51 -13.37
C LEU A 18 0.98 0.75 -13.62
N PHE A 19 0.04 0.78 -12.68
CA PHE A 19 -1.20 0.01 -12.76
C PHE A 19 -2.15 0.56 -13.83
N ASP A 20 -2.23 1.88 -13.97
CA ASP A 20 -3.09 2.52 -14.98
C ASP A 20 -2.70 2.13 -16.41
N ALA A 21 -1.40 2.00 -16.68
CA ALA A 21 -0.89 1.58 -17.99
C ALA A 21 -1.30 0.17 -18.42
N PHE A 22 -1.69 -0.69 -17.47
CA PHE A 22 -2.07 -2.09 -17.70
C PHE A 22 -3.50 -2.39 -17.22
N ARG A 23 -4.32 -1.37 -16.94
CA ARG A 23 -5.63 -1.51 -16.27
C ARG A 23 -6.63 -2.41 -17.01
N ASP A 24 -6.52 -2.47 -18.33
CA ASP A 24 -7.41 -3.23 -19.21
C ASP A 24 -6.80 -4.57 -19.65
N GLU A 25 -5.59 -4.88 -19.17
CA GLU A 25 -4.90 -6.13 -19.47
C GLU A 25 -5.16 -7.21 -18.41
N ASP A 26 -4.98 -8.48 -18.80
CA ASP A 26 -5.09 -9.61 -17.87
C ASP A 26 -3.79 -9.81 -17.10
N VAL A 27 -3.49 -8.87 -16.20
CA VAL A 27 -2.25 -8.82 -15.42
C VAL A 27 -2.57 -8.62 -13.93
N GLU A 28 -1.96 -9.41 -13.05
CA GLU A 28 -2.10 -9.24 -11.61
C GLU A 28 -1.34 -7.99 -11.14
N MET A 29 -1.93 -7.14 -10.31
CA MET A 29 -1.28 -5.94 -9.77
C MET A 29 -1.15 -6.03 -8.26
N VAL A 30 0.07 -5.92 -7.74
CA VAL A 30 0.37 -6.07 -6.32
C VAL A 30 0.95 -4.79 -5.75
N GLY A 31 0.18 -4.12 -4.90
CA GLY A 31 0.66 -2.99 -4.10
C GLY A 31 1.36 -3.47 -2.82
N VAL A 32 2.49 -2.88 -2.45
CA VAL A 32 3.24 -3.26 -1.23
C VAL A 32 3.35 -2.10 -0.26
N GLU A 33 2.69 -2.20 0.90
CA GLU A 33 2.78 -1.21 1.98
C GLU A 33 3.90 -1.54 2.99
N ALA A 34 4.41 -0.53 3.68
CA ALA A 34 5.44 -0.71 4.69
C ALA A 34 4.88 -1.32 5.98
N GLY A 35 5.28 -2.56 6.26
CA GLY A 35 4.89 -3.29 7.46
C GLY A 35 5.63 -2.88 8.74
N GLY A 36 6.57 -1.93 8.67
CA GLY A 36 7.31 -1.41 9.84
C GLY A 36 7.95 -2.50 10.71
N GLN A 37 7.69 -2.44 12.02
CA GLN A 37 8.11 -3.46 12.99
C GLN A 37 7.14 -4.67 13.05
N GLY A 38 6.14 -4.70 12.17
CA GLY A 38 5.09 -5.72 12.08
C GLY A 38 3.71 -5.12 12.37
N ILE A 39 2.68 -5.62 11.69
CA ILE A 39 1.31 -5.10 11.83
C ILE A 39 0.82 -5.18 13.28
N ALA A 40 1.03 -6.32 13.93
CA ALA A 40 0.63 -6.53 15.33
C ALA A 40 1.31 -5.60 16.34
N SER A 41 2.41 -4.93 15.96
CA SER A 41 3.10 -3.98 16.85
C SER A 41 2.44 -2.59 16.86
N GLY A 42 1.53 -2.30 15.92
CA GLY A 42 0.99 -0.97 15.67
C GLY A 42 1.99 0.03 15.08
N LYS A 43 3.28 -0.34 14.96
CA LYS A 43 4.35 0.49 14.40
C LYS A 43 4.60 0.13 12.94
N HIS A 44 3.74 0.64 12.05
CA HIS A 44 3.82 0.42 10.61
C HIS A 44 3.17 1.56 9.82
N ALA A 45 3.18 1.45 8.49
CA ALA A 45 2.47 2.36 7.59
C ALA A 45 1.56 1.59 6.60
N ALA A 46 1.02 0.44 7.02
CA ALA A 46 0.09 -0.37 6.21
C ALA A 46 -1.39 -0.03 6.49
N ARG A 47 -1.99 0.83 5.65
CA ARG A 47 -3.35 1.35 5.86
C ARG A 47 -4.41 0.29 5.57
N PHE A 48 -4.22 -0.51 4.52
CA PHE A 48 -5.21 -1.53 4.13
C PHE A 48 -5.26 -2.72 5.09
N ALA A 49 -4.22 -2.91 5.90
CA ALA A 49 -4.21 -3.94 6.94
C ALA A 49 -5.20 -3.60 8.08
N GLU A 50 -5.26 -2.33 8.49
CA GLU A 50 -6.14 -1.85 9.58
C GLU A 50 -7.51 -1.36 9.08
N ARG A 51 -7.61 -0.98 7.81
CA ARG A 51 -8.88 -0.60 7.14
C ARG A 51 -9.60 0.60 7.75
N GLY A 52 -8.89 1.51 8.42
CA GLY A 52 -9.44 2.78 8.86
C GLY A 52 -9.77 3.67 7.66
N VAL A 53 -10.95 4.30 7.64
CA VAL A 53 -11.40 5.19 6.57
C VAL A 53 -11.73 6.57 7.15
N GLY A 54 -11.36 7.63 6.44
CA GLY A 54 -11.58 9.00 6.90
C GLY A 54 -11.05 10.04 5.92
N VAL A 55 -11.07 11.30 6.33
CA VAL A 55 -10.60 12.42 5.51
C VAL A 55 -9.23 12.89 6.00
N LEU A 56 -8.24 12.87 5.13
CA LEU A 56 -6.92 13.45 5.39
C LEU A 56 -6.41 14.17 4.14
N HIS A 57 -5.82 15.35 4.37
CA HIS A 57 -5.24 16.20 3.32
C HIS A 57 -6.17 16.41 2.11
N GLY A 58 -7.48 16.59 2.36
CA GLY A 58 -8.48 16.89 1.32
C GLY A 58 -9.03 15.68 0.57
N THR A 59 -8.71 14.45 0.98
CA THR A 59 -9.21 13.23 0.33
C THR A 59 -9.89 12.29 1.32
N TYR A 60 -10.99 11.65 0.90
CA TYR A 60 -11.62 10.55 1.65
C TYR A 60 -10.99 9.23 1.20
N THR A 61 -10.29 8.56 2.10
CA THR A 61 -9.44 7.42 1.76
C THR A 61 -9.16 6.54 2.99
N TYR A 62 -8.41 5.47 2.77
CA TYR A 62 -7.87 4.65 3.84
C TYR A 62 -6.71 5.34 4.55
N LEU A 63 -6.75 5.36 5.87
CA LEU A 63 -5.70 5.91 6.72
C LEU A 63 -5.56 5.15 8.05
N LEU A 64 -4.41 5.35 8.70
CA LEU A 64 -4.18 4.91 10.06
C LEU A 64 -4.68 5.99 11.03
N GLN A 65 -5.64 5.62 11.86
CA GLN A 65 -6.23 6.47 12.87
C GLN A 65 -6.57 5.65 14.12
N ASP A 66 -6.72 6.32 15.25
CA ASP A 66 -7.22 5.71 16.49
C ASP A 66 -8.75 5.69 16.55
N ASP A 67 -9.29 5.18 17.66
CA ASP A 67 -10.74 5.05 17.86
C ASP A 67 -11.47 6.40 17.94
N ASP A 68 -10.74 7.48 18.27
CA ASP A 68 -11.24 8.85 18.29
C ASP A 68 -11.11 9.54 16.92
N GLY A 69 -10.62 8.82 15.90
CA GLY A 69 -10.42 9.33 14.54
C GLY A 69 -9.20 10.26 14.40
N GLN A 70 -8.29 10.28 15.37
CA GLN A 70 -7.05 11.02 15.27
C GLN A 70 -6.05 10.25 14.41
N VAL A 71 -5.31 10.97 13.56
CA VAL A 71 -4.29 10.37 12.69
C VAL A 71 -3.19 9.78 13.56
N ARG A 72 -2.89 8.49 13.34
CA ARG A 72 -1.82 7.80 14.06
C ARG A 72 -0.46 8.05 13.42
N GLU A 73 0.56 8.10 14.27
CA GLU A 73 1.94 8.09 13.81
C GLU A 73 2.27 6.77 13.09
N THR A 74 3.01 6.87 12.00
CA THR A 74 3.47 5.73 11.22
C THR A 74 4.90 5.37 11.57
N HIS A 75 5.33 4.18 11.16
CA HIS A 75 6.72 3.78 11.29
C HIS A 75 7.17 2.98 10.06
N SER A 76 8.12 3.53 9.32
CA SER A 76 8.80 2.86 8.22
C SER A 76 10.29 3.23 8.20
N ILE A 77 11.15 2.28 7.81
CA ILE A 77 12.57 2.58 7.55
C ILE A 77 12.71 3.46 6.30
N SER A 78 11.81 3.28 5.33
CA SER A 78 11.77 4.10 4.11
C SER A 78 10.86 5.29 4.33
N ALA A 79 11.45 6.50 4.34
CA ALA A 79 10.72 7.76 4.48
C ALA A 79 9.63 7.93 3.40
N GLY A 80 9.85 7.43 2.18
CA GLY A 80 8.86 7.51 1.10
C GLY A 80 7.62 6.63 1.28
N LEU A 81 7.65 5.69 2.23
CA LEU A 81 6.50 4.85 2.59
C LEU A 81 5.91 5.21 3.96
N ASP A 82 6.52 6.16 4.68
CA ASP A 82 6.12 6.57 6.03
C ASP A 82 5.02 7.63 5.98
N TYR A 83 3.83 7.22 5.54
CA TYR A 83 2.69 8.11 5.36
C TYR A 83 1.40 7.45 5.87
N PRO A 84 0.57 8.15 6.67
CA PRO A 84 -0.59 7.56 7.34
C PRO A 84 -1.79 7.32 6.43
N ALA A 85 -1.83 7.86 5.21
CA ALA A 85 -2.93 7.68 4.27
C ALA A 85 -2.46 7.07 2.95
N VAL A 86 -3.39 6.79 2.05
CA VAL A 86 -3.11 6.34 0.68
C VAL A 86 -3.94 7.14 -0.32
N GLY A 87 -3.48 7.28 -1.57
CA GLY A 87 -4.26 7.94 -2.61
C GLY A 87 -5.65 7.29 -2.81
N PRO A 88 -6.70 8.09 -3.09
CA PRO A 88 -8.08 7.58 -3.20
C PRO A 88 -8.27 6.61 -4.37
N GLU A 89 -7.45 6.67 -5.41
CA GLU A 89 -7.48 5.72 -6.52
C GLU A 89 -7.04 4.31 -6.09
N HIS A 90 -6.04 4.21 -5.19
CA HIS A 90 -5.67 2.92 -4.58
C HIS A 90 -6.78 2.40 -3.67
N ALA A 91 -7.47 3.29 -2.94
CA ALA A 91 -8.66 2.92 -2.17
C ALA A 91 -9.75 2.35 -3.07
N HIS A 92 -10.02 2.99 -4.21
CA HIS A 92 -10.99 2.52 -5.20
C HIS A 92 -10.61 1.17 -5.82
N PHE A 93 -9.34 0.98 -6.19
CA PHE A 93 -8.84 -0.30 -6.69
C PHE A 93 -9.01 -1.41 -5.65
N PHE A 94 -8.63 -1.13 -4.39
CA PHE A 94 -8.77 -2.08 -3.30
C PHE A 94 -10.22 -2.50 -3.06
N GLU A 95 -11.18 -1.57 -3.14
CA GLU A 95 -12.61 -1.90 -2.98
C GLU A 95 -13.17 -2.68 -4.16
N THR A 96 -12.80 -2.31 -5.39
CA THR A 96 -13.24 -2.99 -6.61
C THR A 96 -12.82 -4.45 -6.60
N GLU A 97 -11.62 -4.76 -6.10
CA GLU A 97 -11.13 -6.13 -5.96
C GLU A 97 -11.81 -6.92 -4.86
N ARG A 98 -12.22 -6.25 -3.78
CA ARG A 98 -13.01 -6.93 -2.74
C ARG A 98 -14.38 -7.34 -3.28
N ALA A 99 -14.95 -6.57 -4.19
CA ALA A 99 -16.20 -6.90 -4.87
C ALA A 99 -16.00 -7.93 -5.99
N HIS A 100 -14.88 -7.85 -6.72
CA HIS A 100 -14.55 -8.68 -7.88
C HIS A 100 -13.09 -9.18 -7.79
N PRO A 101 -12.83 -10.19 -6.95
CA PRO A 101 -11.48 -10.68 -6.70
C PRO A 101 -10.94 -11.33 -7.97
N SER A 102 -10.15 -10.59 -8.73
CA SER A 102 -9.67 -11.10 -10.00
C SER A 102 -8.28 -10.59 -10.38
N ARG A 103 -7.85 -9.38 -9.98
CA ARG A 103 -6.69 -8.75 -10.65
C ARG A 103 -5.79 -7.82 -9.83
N VAL A 104 -6.16 -7.31 -8.66
CA VAL A 104 -5.40 -6.32 -7.88
C VAL A 104 -5.39 -6.67 -6.38
N GLY A 105 -4.20 -6.72 -5.77
CA GLY A 105 -4.03 -7.10 -4.38
C GLY A 105 -3.01 -6.22 -3.67
N ILE A 106 -3.45 -5.39 -2.74
CA ILE A 106 -2.52 -4.60 -1.91
C ILE A 106 -2.19 -5.40 -0.64
N ARG A 107 -0.91 -5.64 -0.40
CA ARG A 107 -0.38 -6.44 0.72
C ARG A 107 0.63 -5.61 1.51
N ALA A 108 0.62 -5.75 2.83
CA ALA A 108 1.71 -5.24 3.66
C ALA A 108 2.89 -6.21 3.64
N ARG A 109 4.12 -5.72 3.49
CA ARG A 109 5.34 -6.54 3.72
C ARG A 109 6.26 -5.88 4.75
N GLY A 110 6.77 -6.71 5.67
CA GLY A 110 7.72 -6.28 6.69
C GLY A 110 9.15 -6.17 6.17
N ARG A 111 10.05 -5.68 7.05
CA ARG A 111 11.48 -5.41 6.78
C ARG A 111 12.20 -6.43 5.90
N ARG A 112 12.08 -7.73 6.23
CA ARG A 112 12.83 -8.79 5.53
C ARG A 112 12.59 -8.80 4.02
N SER A 113 11.40 -8.45 3.55
CA SER A 113 11.10 -8.47 2.11
C SER A 113 11.75 -7.32 1.32
N PHE A 114 12.03 -6.19 1.97
CA PHE A 114 12.73 -5.07 1.36
C PHE A 114 14.26 -5.25 1.43
N GLU A 115 14.79 -5.79 2.53
CA GLU A 115 16.23 -6.12 2.68
C GLU A 115 16.70 -7.17 1.65
N THR A 116 15.95 -8.26 1.44
CA THR A 116 16.36 -9.35 0.53
C THR A 116 16.50 -8.92 -0.94
N ARG A 117 15.84 -7.84 -1.37
CA ARG A 117 15.94 -7.35 -2.75
C ARG A 117 17.17 -6.46 -2.95
N ALA A 118 17.47 -5.59 -1.99
CA ALA A 118 18.68 -4.76 -2.00
C ALA A 118 19.96 -5.62 -1.99
N GLU A 119 19.95 -6.74 -1.27
CA GLU A 119 21.11 -7.65 -1.22
C GLU A 119 21.34 -8.44 -2.52
N ASN A 120 20.28 -8.74 -3.28
CA ASN A 120 20.38 -9.56 -4.49
C ASN A 120 20.59 -8.75 -5.78
N GLU A 121 20.26 -7.46 -5.81
CA GLU A 121 20.47 -6.59 -6.98
C GLU A 121 21.90 -5.97 -7.01
N THR A 122 22.73 -6.27 -6.00
CA THR A 122 24.14 -5.81 -5.91
C THR A 122 25.15 -6.91 -6.30
N ARG A 123 24.73 -7.96 -7.00
CA ARG A 123 25.58 -9.04 -7.52
C ARG A 123 25.50 -9.17 -9.03
#